data_AF-A0A0F9NEY2-F1
#
_entry.id   AF-A0A0F9NEY2-F1
#
_cell.length_a   1.000
_cell.length_b   1.000
_cell.length_c   1.000
_cell.angle_alpha   90.00
_cell.angle_beta   90.00
_cell.angle_gamma   90.00
#
_symmetry.space_group_name_H-M   'P 1'
#
loop_
_entity.id
_entity.type
_entity.pdbx_description
1 polymer ?
#
loop_
_entity_poly.entity_id
_entity_poly.type
_entity_poly.pdbx_seq_one_letter_code
_entity_poly.pdbx_strand_id
1 'polypeptide(L)'
;SSSIFIVFIFTVIFLVVEIVGGIISGSLSLIADGFHMTTDAFALGLTLIAFWISQKPTEPTHTFGFRRAEIIAALLNGVLLIILSLIIVIGALSRFNTNYEIDSGLMFYIALVGLLINFFGMYKLKDDRKSNLNMRGAFLHLVGDTLGSLGALSAAVIIFFTGEVVVDILVSLLIMLLSLYNGFNLSNMKQMDKQCSKKRNLE
;
A
#
# COMPACT_ATOMS: atom_id res chain seq x y z
N SER A 1 -2.39 1.88 -21.26
CA SER A 1 -2.46 3.29 -20.81
C SER A 1 -3.69 3.51 -19.93
N SER A 2 -4.90 3.14 -20.36
CA SER A 2 -6.14 3.44 -19.61
C SER A 2 -6.33 2.65 -18.30
N SER A 3 -5.93 1.38 -18.23
CA SER A 3 -6.17 0.55 -17.04
C SER A 3 -5.39 0.98 -15.80
N ILE A 4 -4.13 1.41 -15.95
CA ILE A 4 -3.28 1.87 -14.82
C ILE A 4 -3.83 3.18 -14.25
N PHE A 5 -4.32 4.07 -15.12
CA PHE A 5 -4.93 5.32 -14.70
C PHE A 5 -6.23 5.09 -13.92
N ILE A 6 -7.07 4.14 -14.35
CA ILE A 6 -8.29 3.75 -13.64
C ILE A 6 -7.93 3.21 -12.25
N VAL A 7 -7.00 2.25 -12.16
CA VAL A 7 -6.55 1.69 -10.88
C VAL A 7 -6.03 2.79 -9.96
N PHE A 8 -5.19 3.69 -10.48
CA PHE A 8 -4.66 4.82 -9.72
C PHE A 8 -5.77 5.72 -9.14
N ILE A 9 -6.79 6.06 -9.93
CA ILE A 9 -7.94 6.84 -9.44
C ILE A 9 -8.66 6.12 -8.31
N PHE A 10 -8.97 4.84 -8.48
CA PHE A 10 -9.63 4.05 -7.43
C PHE A 10 -8.79 3.97 -6.16
N THR A 11 -7.48 3.73 -6.27
CA THR A 11 -6.55 3.72 -5.14
C THR A 11 -6.54 5.06 -4.43
N VAL A 12 -6.46 6.19 -5.15
CA VAL A 12 -6.44 7.52 -4.53
C VAL A 12 -7.77 7.84 -3.85
N ILE A 13 -8.90 7.49 -4.46
CA ILE A 13 -10.22 7.68 -3.85
C ILE A 13 -10.32 6.88 -2.54
N PHE A 14 -9.94 5.60 -2.58
CA PHE A 14 -10.07 4.72 -1.42
C PHE A 14 -9.11 5.12 -0.30
N LEU A 15 -7.86 5.49 -0.64
CA LEU A 15 -6.90 6.11 0.27
C LEU A 15 -7.49 7.31 1.01
N VAL A 16 -8.19 8.20 0.31
CA VAL A 16 -8.81 9.38 0.95
C VAL A 16 -9.91 8.94 1.92
N VAL A 17 -10.72 7.95 1.55
CA VAL A 17 -11.75 7.38 2.42
C VAL A 17 -11.13 6.79 3.69
N GLU A 18 -10.02 6.06 3.59
CA GLU A 18 -9.35 5.47 4.77
C GLU A 18 -8.70 6.50 5.67
N ILE A 19 -7.96 7.48 5.10
CA ILE A 19 -7.31 8.52 5.91
C ILE A 19 -8.35 9.39 6.60
N VAL A 20 -9.34 9.89 5.84
CA VAL A 20 -10.39 10.74 6.40
C VAL A 20 -11.24 9.92 7.38
N GLY A 21 -11.59 8.69 7.02
CA GLY A 21 -12.34 7.77 7.85
C GLY A 21 -11.63 7.39 9.15
N GLY A 22 -10.31 7.18 9.10
CA GLY A 22 -9.49 6.90 10.27
C GLY A 22 -9.34 8.13 11.18
N ILE A 23 -9.24 9.33 10.61
CA ILE A 23 -9.24 10.57 11.39
C ILE A 23 -10.60 10.78 12.08
N ILE A 24 -11.70 10.63 11.35
CA ILE A 24 -13.06 10.83 11.89
C ILE A 24 -13.41 9.76 12.92
N SER A 25 -13.12 8.49 12.64
CA SER A 25 -13.36 7.41 13.62
C SER A 25 -12.39 7.44 14.79
N GLY A 26 -11.28 8.16 14.68
CA GLY A 26 -10.18 8.09 15.64
C GLY A 26 -9.35 6.80 15.53
N SER A 27 -9.62 5.90 14.56
CA SER A 27 -8.89 4.64 14.39
C SER A 27 -7.50 4.85 13.79
N LEU A 28 -6.47 4.42 14.51
CA LEU A 28 -5.10 4.42 14.03
C LEU A 28 -4.86 3.31 13.00
N SER A 29 -5.58 2.19 13.10
CA SER A 29 -5.46 1.11 12.11
C SER A 29 -5.97 1.50 10.73
N LEU A 30 -7.06 2.27 10.63
CA LEU A 30 -7.50 2.84 9.35
C LEU A 30 -6.52 3.85 8.78
N ILE A 31 -5.93 4.71 9.62
CA ILE A 31 -4.89 5.65 9.16
C ILE A 31 -3.65 4.88 8.68
N ALA A 32 -3.28 3.80 9.38
CA ALA A 32 -2.19 2.93 8.99
C ALA A 32 -2.42 2.30 7.60
N ASP A 33 -3.61 1.75 7.35
CA ASP A 33 -4.03 1.27 6.02
C ASP A 33 -3.96 2.42 5.00
N GLY A 34 -4.53 3.60 5.28
CA GLY A 34 -4.44 4.73 4.36
C GLY A 34 -2.99 5.17 4.04
N PHE A 35 -2.08 5.09 4.99
CA PHE A 35 -0.67 5.44 4.81
C PHE A 35 0.09 4.44 3.94
N HIS A 36 -0.16 3.14 4.07
CA HIS A 36 0.47 2.17 3.16
C HIS A 36 0.00 2.40 1.71
N MET A 37 -1.29 2.70 1.53
CA MET A 37 -1.89 2.97 0.22
C MET A 37 -1.33 4.26 -0.36
N THR A 38 -0.95 5.22 0.48
CA THR A 38 -0.28 6.46 0.07
C THR A 38 1.07 6.18 -0.56
N THR A 39 1.84 5.26 0.00
CA THR A 39 3.13 4.88 -0.60
C THR A 39 2.96 4.15 -1.92
N ASP A 40 1.95 3.28 -2.04
CA ASP A 40 1.66 2.59 -3.30
C ASP A 40 1.14 3.54 -4.37
N ALA A 41 0.22 4.44 -4.01
CA ALA A 41 -0.26 5.50 -4.90
C ALA A 41 0.91 6.39 -5.36
N PHE A 42 1.83 6.75 -4.47
CA PHE A 42 3.00 7.54 -4.84
C PHE A 42 3.88 6.80 -5.85
N ALA A 43 4.17 5.52 -5.62
CA ALA A 43 4.95 4.70 -6.55
C ALA A 43 4.26 4.55 -7.92
N LEU A 44 2.94 4.35 -7.94
CA LEU A 44 2.15 4.29 -9.17
C LEU A 44 2.12 5.64 -9.90
N GLY A 45 1.98 6.75 -9.18
CA GLY A 45 2.03 8.10 -9.72
C GLY A 45 3.36 8.39 -10.43
N LEU A 46 4.48 8.02 -9.80
CA LEU A 46 5.80 8.14 -10.42
C LEU A 46 5.93 7.27 -11.69
N THR A 47 5.33 6.08 -11.67
CA THR A 47 5.29 5.19 -12.84
C THR A 47 4.48 5.80 -13.99
N LEU A 48 3.34 6.43 -13.68
CA LEU A 48 2.51 7.14 -14.67
C LEU A 48 3.23 8.35 -15.26
N ILE A 49 3.94 9.13 -14.43
CA ILE A 49 4.75 10.27 -14.90
C ILE A 49 5.85 9.79 -15.84
N ALA A 50 6.57 8.72 -15.47
CA ALA A 50 7.60 8.13 -16.33
C ALA A 50 7.03 7.69 -17.69
N PHE A 51 5.86 7.06 -17.70
CA PHE A 51 5.17 6.63 -18.92
C PHE A 51 4.69 7.81 -19.78
N TRP A 52 4.21 8.88 -19.16
CA TRP A 52 3.82 10.10 -19.88
C TRP A 52 5.02 10.77 -20.56
N ILE A 53 6.16 10.84 -19.87
CA ILE A 53 7.40 11.40 -20.42
C ILE A 53 7.92 10.53 -21.57
N SER A 54 7.85 9.20 -21.47
CA SER A 54 8.36 8.27 -22.49
C SER A 54 7.60 8.28 -23.81
N GLN A 55 6.39 8.85 -23.84
CA GLN A 55 5.58 8.98 -25.06
C GLN A 55 5.92 10.23 -25.89
N LYS A 56 6.79 11.12 -25.40
CA LYS A 56 7.29 12.27 -26.18
C LYS A 56 8.39 11.81 -27.15
N PRO A 57 8.47 12.39 -28.37
CA PRO A 57 9.46 12.00 -29.38
C PRO A 57 10.89 12.14 -28.84
N THR A 58 11.69 11.10 -29.04
CA THR A 58 13.02 10.96 -28.42
C THR A 58 14.07 11.69 -29.25
N GLU A 59 14.75 12.68 -28.67
CA GLU A 59 16.03 13.15 -29.22
C GLU A 59 17.12 12.08 -28.99
N PRO A 60 17.99 11.80 -29.98
CA PRO A 60 18.97 10.70 -29.94
C PRO A 60 20.12 10.90 -28.93
N THR A 61 20.08 11.95 -28.11
CA THR A 61 21.08 12.28 -27.08
C THR A 61 20.72 11.77 -25.67
N HIS A 62 19.51 11.24 -25.47
CA HIS A 62 19.04 10.71 -24.17
C HIS A 62 18.94 9.18 -24.13
N THR A 63 19.96 8.50 -24.65
CA THR A 63 20.03 7.03 -24.78
C THR A 63 20.29 6.31 -23.44
N PHE A 64 20.70 7.02 -22.38
CA PHE A 64 20.80 6.49 -21.02
C PHE A 64 19.52 6.78 -20.24
N GLY A 65 18.59 5.83 -20.38
CA GLY A 65 17.23 5.88 -19.85
C GLY A 65 17.11 6.13 -18.35
N PHE A 66 15.89 6.43 -17.94
CA PHE A 66 15.37 6.84 -16.62
C PHE A 66 15.77 6.01 -15.39
N ARG A 67 16.76 5.13 -15.48
CA ARG A 67 17.29 4.28 -14.42
C ARG A 67 17.73 5.07 -13.18
N ARG A 68 18.31 6.28 -13.35
CA ARG A 68 18.63 7.17 -12.22
C ARG A 68 17.36 7.71 -11.55
N ALA A 69 16.35 8.11 -12.35
CA ALA A 69 15.07 8.56 -11.83
C ALA A 69 14.28 7.43 -11.14
N GLU A 70 14.37 6.19 -11.64
CA GLU A 70 13.78 4.99 -11.01
C GLU A 70 14.41 4.72 -9.63
N ILE A 71 15.74 4.87 -9.49
CA ILE A 71 16.43 4.71 -8.21
C ILE A 71 16.02 5.82 -7.22
N ILE A 72 15.96 7.07 -7.67
CA ILE A 72 15.52 8.20 -6.82
C ILE A 72 14.06 8.02 -6.41
N ALA A 73 13.19 7.60 -7.33
CA ALA A 73 11.78 7.29 -7.06
C ALA A 73 11.64 6.19 -5.99
N ALA A 74 12.38 5.09 -6.13
CA ALA A 74 12.38 4.01 -5.16
C ALA A 74 12.90 4.46 -3.78
N LEU A 75 13.95 5.29 -3.75
CA LEU A 75 14.50 5.86 -2.51
C LEU A 75 13.47 6.76 -1.82
N LEU A 76 12.84 7.68 -2.56
CA LEU A 76 11.81 8.57 -2.05
C LEU A 76 10.62 7.78 -1.50
N ASN A 77 10.18 6.74 -2.20
CA ASN A 77 9.09 5.89 -1.73
C ASN A 77 9.46 5.15 -0.43
N GLY A 78 10.68 4.63 -0.34
CA GLY A 78 11.18 3.97 0.87
C GLY A 78 11.28 4.92 2.06
N VAL A 79 11.79 6.15 1.85
CA VAL A 79 11.83 7.19 2.89
C VAL A 79 10.42 7.57 3.33
N LEU A 80 9.49 7.74 2.40
CA LEU A 80 8.09 8.05 2.72
C LEU A 80 7.47 6.95 3.58
N LEU A 81 7.66 5.68 3.22
CA LEU A 81 7.16 4.53 4.00
C LEU A 81 7.71 4.52 5.43
N ILE A 82 9.00 4.79 5.61
CA ILE A 82 9.63 4.87 6.93
C ILE A 82 9.03 6.01 7.75
N ILE A 83 8.87 7.20 7.16
CA ILE A 83 8.30 8.36 7.85
C ILE A 83 6.87 8.08 8.30
N LEU A 84 6.02 7.58 7.39
CA LEU A 84 4.62 7.28 7.70
C LEU A 84 4.51 6.18 8.76
N SER A 85 5.37 5.16 8.70
CA SER A 85 5.44 4.11 9.72
C SER A 85 5.82 4.66 11.09
N LEU A 86 6.80 5.56 11.17
CA LEU A 86 7.17 6.21 12.43
C LEU A 86 6.03 7.04 13.01
N ILE A 87 5.24 7.74 12.18
CA ILE A 87 4.07 8.49 12.63
C ILE A 87 3.06 7.56 13.31
N ILE A 88 2.76 6.41 12.72
CA ILE A 88 1.86 5.41 13.31
C ILE A 88 2.44 4.85 14.61
N VAL A 89 3.73 4.49 14.65
CA VAL A 89 4.37 3.98 15.87
C VAL A 89 4.32 5.01 17.01
N ILE A 90 4.63 6.27 16.73
CA ILE A 90 4.55 7.35 17.72
C ILE A 90 3.11 7.56 18.18
N GLY A 91 2.14 7.55 17.26
CA GLY A 91 0.71 7.64 17.57
C GLY A 91 0.20 6.46 18.39
N ALA A 92 0.70 5.27 18.14
CA ALA A 92 0.38 4.06 18.90
C ALA A 92 0.92 4.16 20.34
N LEU A 93 2.18 4.60 20.50
CA LEU A 93 2.81 4.77 21.81
C LEU A 93 2.14 5.87 22.64
N SER A 94 1.72 6.97 22.02
CA SER A 94 1.01 8.05 22.75
C SER A 94 -0.39 7.64 23.23
N ARG A 95 -1.00 6.65 22.57
CA ARG A 95 -2.33 6.13 22.89
C ARG A 95 -2.35 5.01 23.94
N PHE A 96 -1.22 4.37 24.21
CA PHE A 96 -1.16 3.18 25.08
C PHE A 96 -1.68 3.41 26.51
N ASN A 97 -1.54 4.64 27.03
CA ASN A 97 -1.97 5.01 28.39
C ASN A 97 -3.03 6.12 28.41
N THR A 98 -3.70 6.38 27.28
CA THR A 98 -4.77 7.39 27.21
C THR A 98 -6.08 6.73 26.85
N ASN A 99 -7.17 7.15 27.50
CA ASN A 99 -8.51 6.79 27.05
C ASN A 99 -8.82 7.63 25.83
N TYR A 100 -8.82 7.00 24.66
CA TYR A 100 -9.26 7.61 23.42
C TYR A 100 -10.50 6.87 22.93
N GLU A 101 -11.39 7.59 22.27
CA GLU A 101 -12.63 7.04 21.74
C GLU A 101 -12.42 6.66 20.28
N ILE A 102 -12.96 5.49 19.90
CA ILE A 102 -13.02 5.04 18.52
C ILE A 102 -14.47 4.84 18.12
N ASP A 103 -14.91 5.48 17.03
CA ASP A 103 -16.16 5.13 16.37
C ASP A 103 -15.98 3.79 15.64
N SER A 104 -16.20 2.71 16.38
CA SER A 104 -16.09 1.34 15.88
C SER A 104 -17.09 1.03 14.76
N GLY A 105 -18.22 1.73 14.71
CA GLY A 105 -19.21 1.59 13.63
C GLY A 105 -18.69 2.12 12.31
N LEU A 106 -18.21 3.36 12.30
CA LEU A 106 -17.60 3.96 11.11
C LEU A 106 -16.36 3.17 10.66
N MET A 107 -15.53 2.76 11.63
CA MET A 107 -14.35 1.92 11.38
C MET A 107 -14.72 0.60 10.69
N PHE A 108 -15.75 -0.08 11.18
CA PHE A 108 -16.23 -1.34 10.61
C PHE A 108 -16.67 -1.19 9.15
N TYR A 109 -17.49 -0.18 8.83
CA TYR A 109 -18.00 -0.01 7.46
C TYR A 109 -16.89 0.28 6.46
N ILE A 110 -15.91 1.11 6.83
CA ILE A 110 -14.77 1.41 5.93
C ILE A 110 -13.91 0.18 5.73
N ALA A 111 -13.53 -0.52 6.80
CA ALA A 111 -12.75 -1.75 6.71
C ALA A 111 -13.46 -2.84 5.91
N LEU A 112 -14.79 -2.95 6.04
CA LEU A 112 -15.59 -3.91 5.28
C LEU A 112 -15.58 -3.59 3.78
N VAL A 113 -15.75 -2.32 3.41
CA VAL A 113 -15.71 -1.89 2.00
C VAL A 113 -14.33 -2.17 1.40
N GLY A 114 -13.25 -1.85 2.12
CA GLY A 114 -11.89 -2.16 1.69
C GLY A 114 -11.66 -3.64 1.48
N LEU A 115 -12.09 -4.45 2.44
CA LEU A 115 -12.00 -5.91 2.35
C LEU A 115 -12.73 -6.46 1.11
N LEU A 116 -13.93 -5.96 0.82
CA LEU A 116 -14.71 -6.40 -0.35
C LEU A 116 -14.03 -6.01 -1.67
N ILE A 117 -13.48 -4.80 -1.76
CA ILE A 117 -12.74 -4.32 -2.94
C ILE A 117 -11.50 -5.21 -3.18
N ASN A 118 -10.72 -5.45 -2.13
CA ASN A 118 -9.50 -6.26 -2.21
C ASN A 118 -9.81 -7.71 -2.57
N PHE A 119 -10.85 -8.30 -1.98
CA PHE A 119 -11.28 -9.66 -2.29
C PHE A 119 -11.76 -9.80 -3.75
N PHE A 120 -12.50 -8.83 -4.26
CA PHE A 120 -12.91 -8.80 -5.66
C PHE A 120 -11.70 -8.72 -6.60
N GLY A 121 -10.73 -7.86 -6.29
CA GLY A 121 -9.46 -7.77 -7.01
C GLY A 121 -8.70 -9.10 -7.02
N MET A 122 -8.55 -9.74 -5.85
CA MET A 122 -7.89 -11.04 -5.71
C MET A 122 -8.58 -12.12 -6.53
N TYR A 123 -9.92 -12.18 -6.48
CA TYR A 123 -10.71 -13.15 -7.24
C TYR A 123 -10.49 -13.00 -8.75
N LYS A 124 -10.41 -11.76 -9.23
CA LYS A 124 -10.12 -11.45 -10.65
C LYS A 124 -8.69 -11.82 -11.05
N LEU A 125 -7.70 -11.55 -10.20
CA LEU A 125 -6.28 -11.77 -10.52
C LEU A 125 -5.80 -13.20 -10.22
N LYS A 126 -6.62 -14.06 -9.60
CA LYS A 126 -6.20 -15.38 -9.13
C LYS A 126 -5.64 -16.27 -10.23
N ASP A 127 -6.20 -16.21 -11.43
CA ASP A 127 -5.84 -17.08 -12.56
C ASP A 127 -4.66 -16.48 -13.34
N ASP A 128 -4.62 -15.15 -13.44
CA ASP A 128 -3.56 -14.39 -14.14
C ASP A 128 -2.24 -14.34 -13.37
N ARG A 129 -2.23 -14.63 -12.05
CA ARG A 129 -1.02 -14.57 -11.20
C ARG A 129 0.14 -15.47 -11.66
N LYS A 130 -0.15 -16.51 -12.46
CA LYS A 130 0.86 -17.44 -12.99
C LYS A 130 1.50 -16.94 -14.30
N SER A 131 0.92 -15.91 -14.94
CA SER A 131 1.33 -15.46 -16.27
C SER A 131 2.65 -14.67 -16.28
N ASN A 132 2.87 -13.82 -15.28
CA ASN A 132 4.08 -13.02 -15.15
C ASN A 132 4.28 -12.51 -13.71
N LEU A 133 5.51 -12.06 -13.42
CA LEU A 133 5.89 -11.56 -12.10
C LEU A 133 5.13 -10.29 -11.69
N ASN A 134 4.73 -9.46 -12.65
CA ASN A 134 3.95 -8.24 -12.37
C ASN A 134 2.56 -8.58 -11.81
N MET A 135 1.87 -9.57 -12.40
CA MET A 135 0.57 -10.05 -11.92
C MET A 135 0.69 -10.75 -10.57
N ARG A 136 1.78 -11.52 -10.36
CA ARG A 136 2.08 -12.10 -9.04
C ARG A 136 2.31 -11.01 -7.99
N GLY A 137 3.04 -9.95 -8.33
CA GLY A 137 3.26 -8.79 -7.46
C GLY A 137 1.95 -8.08 -7.10
N ALA A 138 1.10 -7.81 -8.09
CA ALA A 138 -0.22 -7.21 -7.86
C ALA A 138 -1.11 -8.10 -6.98
N PHE A 139 -1.08 -9.42 -7.17
CA PHE A 139 -1.81 -10.36 -6.31
C PHE A 139 -1.29 -10.35 -4.86
N LEU A 140 0.03 -10.36 -4.66
CA LEU A 140 0.62 -10.30 -3.31
C LEU A 140 0.33 -8.98 -2.60
N HIS A 141 0.28 -7.87 -3.34
CA HIS A 141 -0.15 -6.57 -2.81
C HIS A 141 -1.59 -6.65 -2.29
N LEU A 142 -2.53 -7.13 -3.11
CA LEU A 142 -3.93 -7.29 -2.68
C LEU A 142 -4.10 -8.24 -1.48
N VAL A 143 -3.24 -9.26 -1.34
CA VAL A 143 -3.20 -10.12 -0.15
C VAL A 143 -2.78 -9.31 1.08
N GLY A 144 -1.77 -8.45 0.96
CA GLY A 144 -1.35 -7.53 2.02
C GLY A 144 -2.49 -6.61 2.46
N ASP A 145 -3.14 -5.95 1.51
CA ASP A 145 -4.24 -5.02 1.78
C ASP A 145 -5.44 -5.76 2.40
N THR A 146 -5.72 -6.99 1.94
CA THR A 146 -6.77 -7.84 2.54
C THR A 146 -6.48 -8.17 4.00
N LEU A 147 -5.22 -8.45 4.35
CA LEU A 147 -4.82 -8.70 5.73
C LEU A 147 -4.94 -7.43 6.58
N GLY A 148 -4.61 -6.26 6.02
CA GLY A 148 -4.79 -4.97 6.68
C GLY A 148 -6.26 -4.68 6.99
N SER A 149 -7.12 -4.74 5.98
CA SER A 149 -8.56 -4.53 6.14
C SER A 149 -9.20 -5.58 7.05
N LEU A 150 -8.76 -6.84 7.02
CA LEU A 150 -9.25 -7.87 7.95
C LEU A 150 -8.83 -7.58 9.39
N GLY A 151 -7.59 -7.12 9.59
CA GLY A 151 -7.10 -6.67 10.89
C GLY A 151 -7.96 -5.53 11.43
N ALA A 152 -8.17 -4.48 10.64
CA ALA A 152 -9.01 -3.34 11.03
C ALA A 152 -10.47 -3.76 11.29
N LEU A 153 -11.05 -4.60 10.43
CA LEU A 153 -12.42 -5.11 10.63
C LEU A 153 -12.53 -5.90 11.94
N SER A 154 -11.55 -6.76 12.24
CA SER A 154 -11.51 -7.53 13.48
C SER A 154 -11.37 -6.65 14.72
N ALA A 155 -10.54 -5.60 14.66
CA ALA A 155 -10.43 -4.62 15.73
C ALA A 155 -11.75 -3.89 15.96
N ALA A 156 -12.43 -3.45 14.90
CA ALA A 156 -13.72 -2.76 15.00
C ALA A 156 -14.77 -3.63 15.71
N VAL A 157 -14.85 -4.92 15.34
CA VAL A 157 -15.76 -5.87 16.00
C VAL A 157 -15.41 -6.05 17.47
N ILE A 158 -14.13 -6.23 17.81
CA ILE A 158 -13.72 -6.42 19.20
C ILE A 158 -14.03 -5.16 20.02
N ILE A 159 -13.65 -3.98 19.54
CA ILE A 159 -13.90 -2.69 20.21
C ILE A 159 -15.40 -2.48 20.41
N PHE A 160 -16.25 -2.84 19.45
CA PHE A 160 -17.70 -2.72 19.59
C PHE A 160 -18.25 -3.54 20.77
N PHE A 161 -17.72 -4.74 21.02
CA PHE A 161 -18.20 -5.61 22.10
C PHE A 161 -17.51 -5.37 23.44
N THR A 162 -16.22 -5.01 23.45
CA THR A 162 -15.43 -4.91 24.68
C THR A 162 -15.14 -3.48 25.10
N GLY A 163 -15.18 -2.52 24.17
CA GLY A 163 -14.67 -1.17 24.37
C GLY A 163 -13.14 -1.06 24.40
N GLU A 164 -12.42 -2.17 24.18
CA GLU A 164 -10.96 -2.23 24.33
C GLU A 164 -10.24 -1.64 23.11
N VAL A 165 -9.98 -0.34 23.17
CA VAL A 165 -9.30 0.41 22.10
C VAL A 165 -7.82 0.01 21.93
N VAL A 166 -7.24 -0.75 22.87
CA VAL A 166 -5.87 -1.28 22.73
C VAL A 166 -5.71 -2.16 21.50
N VAL A 167 -6.80 -2.82 21.06
CA VAL A 167 -6.78 -3.70 19.87
C VAL A 167 -6.47 -2.92 18.60
N ASP A 168 -6.97 -1.69 18.45
CA ASP A 168 -6.67 -0.81 17.30
C ASP A 168 -5.17 -0.44 17.26
N ILE A 169 -4.57 -0.19 18.42
CA ILE A 169 -3.12 0.08 18.55
C ILE A 169 -2.33 -1.12 18.02
N LEU A 170 -2.64 -2.33 18.50
CA LEU A 170 -1.93 -3.56 18.09
C LEU A 170 -2.08 -3.84 16.59
N VAL A 171 -3.28 -3.66 16.05
CA VAL A 171 -3.55 -3.86 14.62
C VAL A 171 -2.83 -2.80 13.78
N SER A 172 -2.83 -1.53 14.18
CA SER A 172 -2.12 -0.48 13.44
C SER A 172 -0.60 -0.76 13.33
N LEU A 173 0.01 -1.25 14.41
CA LEU A 173 1.41 -1.67 14.42
C LEU A 173 1.65 -2.88 13.53
N LEU A 174 0.73 -3.85 13.53
CA LEU A 174 0.81 -5.02 12.65
C LEU A 174 0.75 -4.63 11.18
N ILE A 175 -0.17 -3.73 10.78
CA ILE A 175 -0.29 -3.24 9.40
C ILE A 175 1.00 -2.56 8.97
N MET A 176 1.60 -1.73 9.82
CA MET A 176 2.88 -1.07 9.52
C MET A 176 4.04 -2.06 9.38
N LEU A 177 4.12 -3.07 10.24
CA LEU A 177 5.12 -4.12 10.14
C LEU A 177 4.98 -4.91 8.83
N LEU A 178 3.75 -5.27 8.46
CA LEU A 178 3.45 -5.95 7.19
C LEU A 178 3.82 -5.08 5.99
N SER A 179 3.50 -3.78 6.03
CA SER A 179 3.80 -2.83 4.95
C SER A 179 5.30 -2.68 4.74
N LEU A 180 6.08 -2.54 5.83
CA LEU A 180 7.54 -2.51 5.77
C LEU A 180 8.08 -3.82 5.20
N TYR A 181 7.63 -4.97 5.71
CA TYR A 181 8.07 -6.29 5.23
C TYR A 181 7.81 -6.46 3.73
N ASN A 182 6.60 -6.11 3.26
CA ASN A 182 6.23 -6.19 1.86
C ASN A 182 7.10 -5.28 0.99
N GLY A 183 7.33 -4.04 1.43
CA GLY A 183 8.23 -3.09 0.76
C GLY A 183 9.65 -3.64 0.58
N PHE A 184 10.23 -4.23 1.64
CA PHE A 184 11.56 -4.85 1.58
C PHE A 184 11.59 -6.08 0.66
N ASN A 185 10.60 -6.97 0.76
CA ASN A 185 10.59 -8.22 0.01
C ASN A 185 10.41 -7.98 -1.51
N LEU A 186 9.60 -6.99 -1.89
CA LEU A 186 9.44 -6.55 -3.29
C LEU A 186 10.72 -5.95 -3.87
N SER A 187 11.51 -5.24 -3.06
CA SER A 187 12.80 -4.68 -3.49
C SER A 187 13.81 -5.78 -3.86
N ASN A 188 13.81 -6.89 -3.10
CA ASN A 188 14.66 -8.05 -3.38
C ASN A 188 14.23 -8.80 -4.65
N MET A 189 12.92 -8.91 -4.90
CA MET A 189 12.38 -9.57 -6.10
C MET A 189 12.72 -8.82 -7.40
N LYS A 190 12.62 -7.48 -7.42
CA LYS A 190 12.97 -6.66 -8.60
C LYS A 190 14.48 -6.68 -8.93
N GLN A 191 15.34 -6.87 -7.93
CA GLN A 191 16.80 -6.95 -8.14
C GLN A 191 17.21 -8.28 -8.78
N MET A 192 16.57 -9.39 -8.40
CA MET A 192 16.83 -10.71 -8.99
C MET A 192 16.46 -10.75 -10.48
N ASP A 193 15.37 -10.11 -10.89
CA ASP A 193 14.92 -10.14 -12.28
C ASP A 193 15.80 -9.25 -13.20
N LYS A 194 16.28 -8.10 -12.68
CA LYS A 194 17.32 -7.30 -13.37
C LYS A 194 18.63 -8.09 -13.56
N GLN A 195 19.01 -8.98 -12.64
CA GLN A 195 20.16 -9.87 -12.83
C GLN A 195 19.89 -10.99 -13.85
N CYS A 196 18.68 -11.57 -13.82
CA CYS A 196 18.29 -12.67 -14.71
C CYS A 196 18.10 -12.22 -16.16
N SER A 197 17.51 -11.04 -16.37
CA SER A 197 17.41 -10.38 -17.69
C SER A 197 18.78 -9.95 -18.22
N LYS A 198 19.69 -9.50 -17.35
CA LYS A 198 21.07 -9.16 -17.77
C LYS A 198 21.85 -10.39 -18.21
N LYS A 199 21.68 -11.55 -17.56
CA LYS A 199 22.28 -12.82 -18.00
C LYS A 199 21.73 -13.29 -19.35
N ARG A 200 20.41 -13.17 -19.56
CA ARG A 200 19.75 -13.58 -20.82
C ARG A 200 20.09 -12.73 -22.04
N ASN A 201 20.57 -11.49 -21.85
CA ASN A 201 21.02 -10.61 -22.93
C ASN A 201 22.53 -10.69 -23.16
N LEU A 202 23.26 -11.52 -22.40
CA LEU A 202 24.70 -11.75 -22.51
C LEU A 202 25.01 -13.16 -23.08
N GLU A 203 23.99 -13.99 -23.31
CA GLU A 203 24.02 -15.27 -24.02
C GLU A 203 23.37 -15.10 -25.40
#